data_AF-A0A182TIP2-F1
#
_entry.id   AF-A0A182TIP2-F1
#
_cell.length_a   1.000
_cell.length_b   1.000
_cell.length_c   1.000
_cell.angle_alpha   90.00
_cell.angle_beta   90.00
_cell.angle_gamma   90.00
#
_symmetry.space_group_name_H-M   'P 1'
#
loop_
_entity.id
_entity.type
_entity.pdbx_description
1 polymer ?
#
loop_
_entity_poly.entity_id
_entity_poly.type
_entity_poly.pdbx_seq_one_letter_code
_entity_poly.pdbx_strand_id
1 'polypeptide(L)'
;MRAKPQRSPYMLQLTTRSIHTDAKLLKQRCSKLVDRIIRVDQAGELGANQIYRGQLVILGHTKAGKTIRHMWEQERAHKAAFDRLVNEYRVRPSALHPVWRVADFTLGLGTALLGERAAMACTVAVESVIVEHYNDQLRTLMCDEPPRCTDKVLLETIRRIRDEEQEHHDTGLEHGAEQAPFYRALTSLSKSGCRMAIKIAEKV
;
A
#
# COMPACT_ATOMS: atom_id res chain seq x y z
N MET A 1 -20.23 29.97 -69.85
CA MET A 1 -19.74 30.37 -68.51
C MET A 1 -20.01 29.23 -67.53
N ARG A 2 -19.00 28.46 -67.11
CA ARG A 2 -19.12 27.41 -66.07
C ARG A 2 -18.28 27.84 -64.86
N ALA A 3 -18.93 28.04 -63.72
CA ALA A 3 -18.27 28.35 -62.46
C ALA A 3 -17.49 27.12 -61.94
N LYS A 4 -16.22 27.32 -61.56
CA LYS A 4 -15.42 26.30 -60.88
C LYS A 4 -15.80 26.25 -59.39
N PRO A 5 -15.88 25.07 -58.75
CA PRO A 5 -16.09 24.99 -57.32
C PRO A 5 -14.80 25.33 -56.57
N GLN A 6 -14.88 26.35 -55.71
CA GLN A 6 -13.81 26.80 -54.82
C GLN A 6 -13.73 25.79 -53.66
N ARG A 7 -12.68 24.96 -53.62
CA ARG A 7 -12.39 24.11 -52.45
C ARG A 7 -11.79 24.99 -51.35
N SER A 8 -12.49 25.10 -50.24
CA SER A 8 -12.05 25.75 -49.01
C SER A 8 -10.85 25.00 -48.39
N PRO A 9 -9.72 25.65 -48.08
CA PRO A 9 -8.55 25.01 -47.50
C PRO A 9 -8.55 25.14 -45.97
N TYR A 10 -9.63 24.74 -45.29
CA TYR A 10 -9.58 24.54 -43.83
C TYR A 10 -9.46 23.05 -43.54
N MET A 11 -8.31 22.51 -43.94
CA MET A 11 -7.82 21.22 -43.45
C MET A 11 -7.48 21.41 -41.97
N LEU A 12 -8.17 20.69 -41.09
CA LEU A 12 -7.78 20.54 -39.68
C LEU A 12 -6.31 20.11 -39.62
N GLN A 13 -5.40 21.05 -39.40
CA GLN A 13 -4.10 20.75 -38.80
C GLN A 13 -4.31 20.68 -37.28
N LEU A 14 -4.98 19.62 -36.82
CA LEU A 14 -4.77 19.18 -35.45
C LEU A 14 -3.29 18.81 -35.37
N THR A 15 -2.55 19.63 -34.64
CA THR A 15 -1.10 19.56 -34.55
C THR A 15 -0.69 18.23 -33.95
N THR A 16 -0.18 17.32 -34.77
CA THR A 16 0.34 16.00 -34.37
C THR A 16 1.39 16.09 -33.25
N ARG A 17 2.09 17.24 -33.14
CA ARG A 17 3.01 17.57 -32.04
C ARG A 17 2.34 17.71 -30.66
N SER A 18 1.11 18.23 -30.58
CA SER A 18 0.43 18.42 -29.28
C SER A 18 0.00 17.08 -28.69
N ILE A 19 -0.66 16.25 -29.51
CA ILE A 19 -1.16 14.91 -29.12
C ILE A 19 -0.02 14.00 -28.65
N HIS A 20 1.13 14.03 -29.33
CA HIS A 20 2.29 13.23 -28.94
C HIS A 20 2.90 13.67 -27.60
N THR A 21 2.87 14.98 -27.31
CA THR A 21 3.35 15.53 -26.03
C THR A 21 2.43 15.13 -24.88
N ASP A 22 1.11 15.20 -25.09
CA ASP A 22 0.11 14.81 -24.09
C ASP A 22 0.17 13.30 -23.76
N ALA A 23 0.27 12.43 -24.77
CA ALA A 23 0.41 10.99 -24.57
C ALA A 23 1.70 10.62 -23.81
N LYS A 24 2.82 11.31 -24.11
CA LYS A 24 4.09 11.12 -23.41
C LYS A 24 4.00 11.57 -21.94
N LEU A 25 3.35 12.70 -21.69
CA LEU A 25 3.13 13.23 -20.33
C LEU A 25 2.22 12.29 -19.52
N LEU A 26 1.14 11.77 -20.09
CA LEU A 26 0.26 10.80 -19.44
C LEU A 26 1.02 9.51 -19.08
N LYS A 27 1.78 8.95 -20.04
CA LYS A 27 2.63 7.77 -19.78
C LYS A 27 3.64 8.01 -18.67
N GLN A 28 4.28 9.17 -18.65
CA GLN A 28 5.23 9.54 -17.60
C GLN A 28 4.56 9.69 -16.24
N ARG A 29 3.37 10.32 -16.19
CA ARG A 29 2.59 10.43 -14.95
C ARG A 29 2.17 9.06 -14.43
N CYS A 30 1.70 8.16 -15.31
CA CYS A 30 1.35 6.80 -14.92
C CYS A 30 2.54 6.01 -14.41
N SER A 31 3.69 6.07 -15.09
CA SER A 31 4.92 5.45 -14.58
C SER A 31 5.27 6.00 -13.19
N LYS A 32 5.25 7.32 -12.98
CA LYS A 32 5.52 7.91 -11.66
C LYS A 32 4.52 7.50 -10.57
N LEU A 33 3.25 7.31 -10.95
CA LEU A 33 2.20 6.85 -10.03
C LEU A 33 2.43 5.39 -9.65
N VAL A 34 2.63 4.50 -10.64
CA VAL A 34 2.92 3.08 -10.44
C VAL A 34 4.18 2.90 -9.58
N ASP A 35 5.25 3.63 -9.90
CA ASP A 35 6.49 3.62 -9.12
C ASP A 35 6.29 4.06 -7.66
N ARG A 36 5.31 4.94 -7.40
CA ARG A 36 4.99 5.38 -6.05
C ARG A 36 4.22 4.31 -5.29
N ILE A 37 3.17 3.77 -5.89
CA ILE A 37 2.33 2.72 -5.31
C ILE A 37 3.21 1.54 -4.91
N ILE A 38 3.96 0.97 -5.86
CA ILE A 38 4.83 -0.19 -5.61
C ILE A 38 5.85 0.08 -4.49
N ARG A 39 6.45 1.29 -4.44
CA ARG A 39 7.42 1.65 -3.39
C ARG A 39 6.77 1.75 -2.01
N VAL A 40 5.61 2.39 -1.92
CA VAL A 40 4.90 2.59 -0.65
C VAL A 40 4.44 1.25 -0.11
N ASP A 41 3.84 0.42 -0.97
CA ASP A 41 3.32 -0.88 -0.57
C ASP A 41 4.47 -1.79 -0.14
N GLN A 42 5.54 -1.88 -0.93
CA GLN A 42 6.72 -2.66 -0.54
C GLN A 42 7.29 -2.21 0.82
N ALA A 43 7.32 -0.90 1.09
CA ALA A 43 7.76 -0.39 2.38
C ALA A 43 6.79 -0.76 3.52
N GLY A 44 5.47 -0.73 3.25
CA GLY A 44 4.42 -1.20 4.16
C GLY A 44 4.58 -2.67 4.52
N GLU A 45 4.70 -3.54 3.51
CA GLU A 45 4.90 -4.98 3.69
C GLU A 45 6.16 -5.31 4.49
N LEU A 46 7.24 -4.57 4.23
CA LEU A 46 8.47 -4.67 5.02
C LEU A 46 8.23 -4.29 6.48
N GLY A 47 7.43 -3.26 6.75
CA GLY A 47 7.05 -2.84 8.09
C GLY A 47 6.15 -3.84 8.81
N ALA A 48 5.09 -4.33 8.15
CA ALA A 48 4.18 -5.34 8.69
C ALA A 48 4.95 -6.61 9.11
N ASN A 49 5.84 -7.10 8.24
CA ASN A 49 6.73 -8.21 8.55
C ASN A 49 7.58 -7.98 9.82
N GLN A 50 8.00 -6.74 10.08
CA GLN A 50 8.80 -6.39 11.24
C GLN A 50 7.95 -6.29 12.51
N ILE A 51 6.71 -5.81 12.42
CA ILE A 51 5.74 -5.81 13.52
C ILE A 51 5.48 -7.24 13.97
N TYR A 52 5.09 -8.13 13.06
CA TYR A 52 4.83 -9.54 13.39
C TYR A 52 6.07 -10.24 13.96
N ARG A 53 7.25 -9.97 13.38
CA ARG A 53 8.51 -10.49 13.93
C ARG A 53 8.74 -10.03 15.37
N GLY A 54 8.49 -8.76 15.68
CA GLY A 54 8.58 -8.22 17.03
C GLY A 54 7.57 -8.86 17.98
N GLN A 55 6.33 -9.05 17.53
CA GLN A 55 5.28 -9.67 18.33
C GLN A 55 5.62 -11.12 18.71
N LEU A 56 6.14 -11.90 17.76
CA LEU A 56 6.49 -13.31 17.95
C LEU A 56 7.68 -13.53 18.90
N VAL A 57 8.53 -12.52 19.12
CA VAL A 57 9.60 -12.59 20.13
C VAL A 57 9.01 -12.84 21.52
N ILE A 58 7.86 -12.23 21.83
CA ILE A 58 7.22 -12.34 23.14
C ILE A 58 6.09 -13.37 23.13
N LEU A 59 5.25 -13.35 22.10
CA LEU A 59 4.01 -14.13 22.05
C LEU A 59 4.15 -15.45 21.29
N GLY A 60 5.33 -15.79 20.79
CA GLY A 60 5.53 -16.98 19.95
C GLY A 60 5.08 -18.30 20.60
N HIS A 61 5.22 -18.43 21.92
CA HIS A 61 4.85 -19.63 22.67
C HIS A 61 3.50 -19.52 23.41
N THR A 62 2.75 -18.44 23.20
CA THR A 62 1.45 -18.24 23.85
C THR A 62 0.31 -18.79 22.98
N LYS A 63 -0.95 -18.64 23.44
CA LYS A 63 -2.14 -19.09 22.71
C LYS A 63 -2.28 -18.33 21.39
N ALA A 64 -1.97 -17.02 21.39
CA ALA A 64 -2.00 -16.18 20.19
C ALA A 64 -0.87 -16.51 19.19
N GLY A 65 0.22 -17.15 19.61
CA GLY A 65 1.41 -17.34 18.78
C GLY A 65 1.15 -18.10 17.47
N LYS A 66 0.20 -19.05 17.44
CA LYS A 66 -0.18 -19.76 16.22
C LYS A 66 -0.87 -18.82 15.22
N THR A 67 -1.83 -18.02 15.69
CA THR A 67 -2.56 -17.05 14.87
C THR A 67 -1.62 -15.98 14.32
N ILE A 68 -0.73 -15.43 15.16
CA ILE A 68 0.27 -14.42 14.76
C ILE A 68 1.22 -14.98 13.70
N ARG A 69 1.67 -16.24 13.84
CA ARG A 69 2.49 -16.90 12.81
C ARG A 69 1.76 -17.06 11.48
N HIS A 70 0.49 -17.43 11.51
CA HIS A 70 -0.30 -17.61 10.31
C HIS A 70 -0.42 -16.30 9.51
N MET A 71 -0.82 -15.21 10.16
CA MET A 71 -0.86 -13.89 9.52
C MET A 71 0.53 -13.49 9.01
N TRP A 72 1.58 -13.72 9.80
CA TRP A 72 2.95 -13.41 9.36
C TRP A 72 3.42 -14.21 8.13
N GLU A 73 2.93 -15.44 7.95
CA GLU A 73 3.21 -16.22 6.74
C GLU A 73 2.56 -15.60 5.49
N GLN A 74 1.35 -15.06 5.62
CA GLN A 74 0.67 -14.29 4.56
C GLN A 74 1.44 -13.01 4.24
N GLU A 75 1.85 -12.25 5.26
CA GLU A 75 2.69 -11.05 5.09
C GLU A 75 4.00 -11.30 4.35
N ARG A 76 4.62 -12.46 4.58
CA ARG A 76 5.84 -12.84 3.86
C ARG A 76 5.56 -13.08 2.38
N ALA A 77 4.37 -13.58 2.04
CA ALA A 77 3.92 -13.75 0.66
C ALA A 77 3.57 -12.39 0.02
N HIS A 78 2.92 -11.48 0.74
CA HIS A 78 2.62 -10.12 0.28
C HIS A 78 3.91 -9.36 -0.05
N LYS A 79 4.85 -9.35 0.90
CA LYS A 79 6.20 -8.81 0.69
C LYS A 79 6.89 -9.42 -0.54
N ALA A 80 6.82 -10.74 -0.71
CA ALA A 80 7.42 -11.40 -1.87
C ALA A 80 6.78 -10.97 -3.20
N ALA A 81 5.47 -10.70 -3.21
CA ALA A 81 4.78 -10.16 -4.39
C ALA A 81 5.29 -8.75 -4.72
N PHE A 82 5.37 -7.84 -3.73
CA PHE A 82 5.86 -6.48 -3.97
C PHE A 82 7.35 -6.41 -4.28
N ASP A 83 8.19 -7.28 -3.72
CA ASP A 83 9.60 -7.39 -4.12
C ASP A 83 9.74 -7.79 -5.60
N ARG A 84 8.87 -8.66 -6.12
CA ARG A 84 8.84 -9.00 -7.55
C ARG A 84 8.46 -7.77 -8.39
N LEU A 85 7.41 -7.05 -7.99
CA LEU A 85 6.97 -5.83 -8.67
C LEU A 85 8.06 -4.74 -8.65
N VAL A 86 8.76 -4.55 -7.53
CA VAL A 86 9.90 -3.63 -7.45
C VAL A 86 10.96 -3.95 -8.50
N ASN A 87 11.30 -5.23 -8.67
CA ASN A 87 12.30 -5.66 -9.65
C ASN A 87 11.80 -5.53 -11.09
N GLU A 88 10.56 -5.94 -11.36
CA GLU A 88 9.95 -5.91 -12.70
C GLU A 88 9.79 -4.49 -13.22
N TYR A 89 9.26 -3.59 -12.39
CA TYR A 89 9.03 -2.18 -12.73
C TYR A 89 10.26 -1.31 -12.50
N ARG A 90 11.36 -1.89 -11.99
CA ARG A 90 12.62 -1.19 -11.64
C ARG A 90 12.38 0.00 -10.70
N VAL A 91 11.47 -0.18 -9.77
CA VAL A 91 11.10 0.84 -8.79
C VAL A 91 12.25 0.99 -7.79
N ARG A 92 12.61 2.23 -7.48
CA ARG A 92 13.56 2.50 -6.39
C ARG A 92 12.84 2.28 -5.05
N PRO A 93 13.33 1.39 -4.16
CA PRO A 93 12.78 1.22 -2.82
C PRO A 93 12.90 2.50 -1.98
N SER A 94 12.08 2.62 -0.93
CA SER A 94 12.14 3.77 -0.03
C SER A 94 13.48 3.85 0.70
N ALA A 95 14.08 5.04 0.71
CA ALA A 95 15.37 5.26 1.39
C ALA A 95 15.28 5.15 2.92
N LEU A 96 14.09 5.32 3.49
CA LEU A 96 13.86 5.32 4.94
C LEU A 96 13.57 3.94 5.53
N HIS A 97 13.54 2.90 4.69
CA HIS A 97 13.30 1.54 5.15
C HIS A 97 14.17 1.09 6.36
N PRO A 98 15.48 1.44 6.47
CA PRO A 98 16.25 1.09 7.66
C PRO A 98 15.71 1.68 8.97
N VAL A 99 15.13 2.89 8.91
CA VAL A 99 14.52 3.56 10.06
C VAL A 99 13.20 2.87 10.42
N TRP A 100 12.34 2.66 9.42
CA TRP A 100 11.04 1.99 9.61
C TRP A 100 11.20 0.60 10.18
N ARG A 101 12.16 -0.18 9.66
CA ARG A 101 12.48 -1.53 10.16
C ARG A 101 12.66 -1.60 11.67
N VAL A 102 13.34 -0.61 12.27
CA VAL A 102 13.58 -0.55 13.71
C VAL A 102 12.33 -0.09 14.45
N ALA A 103 11.65 0.93 13.93
CA ALA A 103 10.41 1.46 14.51
C ALA A 103 9.30 0.40 14.56
N ASP A 104 9.06 -0.28 13.45
CA ASP A 104 8.02 -1.30 13.27
C ASP A 104 8.30 -2.53 14.13
N PHE A 105 9.56 -2.99 14.19
CA PHE A 105 9.95 -4.07 15.10
C PHE A 105 9.73 -3.69 16.56
N THR A 106 10.09 -2.45 16.94
CA THR A 106 9.92 -1.96 18.31
C THR A 106 8.45 -1.82 18.67
N LEU A 107 7.61 -1.39 17.73
CA LEU A 107 6.15 -1.32 17.91
C LEU A 107 5.57 -2.72 18.15
N GLY A 108 5.92 -3.69 17.31
CA GLY A 108 5.49 -5.08 17.47
C GLY A 108 5.95 -5.70 18.80
N LEU A 109 7.22 -5.50 19.15
CA LEU A 109 7.77 -5.98 20.42
C LEU A 109 7.07 -5.31 21.62
N GLY A 110 6.92 -3.98 21.59
CA GLY A 110 6.34 -3.20 22.68
C GLY A 110 4.87 -3.54 22.92
N THR A 111 4.08 -3.68 21.86
CA THR A 111 2.67 -4.09 21.97
C THR A 111 2.54 -5.52 22.50
N ALA A 112 3.42 -6.42 22.09
CA ALA A 112 3.43 -7.79 22.58
C ALA A 112 3.87 -7.90 24.05
N LEU A 113 4.76 -7.04 24.53
CA LEU A 113 5.10 -6.90 25.96
C LEU A 113 3.88 -6.46 26.80
N LEU A 114 2.96 -5.70 26.22
CA LEU A 114 1.70 -5.30 26.86
C LEU A 114 0.62 -6.40 26.81
N GLY A 115 0.90 -7.52 26.13
CA GLY A 115 0.06 -8.71 26.09
C GLY A 115 -0.63 -8.96 24.75
N GLU A 116 -1.26 -10.13 24.63
CA GLU A 116 -1.87 -10.63 23.38
C GLU A 116 -2.88 -9.64 22.78
N ARG A 117 -3.76 -9.07 23.61
CA ARG A 117 -4.79 -8.12 23.14
C ARG A 117 -4.18 -6.82 22.63
N ALA A 118 -3.09 -6.33 23.24
CA ALA A 118 -2.41 -5.12 22.79
C ALA A 118 -1.69 -5.36 21.45
N ALA A 119 -1.08 -6.53 21.25
CA ALA A 119 -0.57 -6.94 19.95
C ALA A 119 -1.68 -6.98 18.88
N MET A 120 -2.83 -7.59 19.20
CA MET A 120 -3.98 -7.62 18.28
C MET A 120 -4.55 -6.23 18.00
N ALA A 121 -4.59 -5.35 19.00
CA ALA A 121 -4.99 -3.96 18.81
C ALA A 121 -4.05 -3.19 17.88
N CYS A 122 -2.73 -3.47 17.94
CA CYS A 122 -1.77 -2.93 16.99
C CYS A 122 -2.07 -3.42 15.57
N THR A 123 -2.28 -4.72 15.38
CA THR A 123 -2.64 -5.31 14.08
C THR A 123 -3.90 -4.66 13.52
N VAL A 124 -5.02 -4.67 14.28
CA VAL A 124 -6.27 -4.01 13.88
C VAL A 124 -6.07 -2.55 13.49
N ALA A 125 -5.28 -1.80 14.28
CA ALA A 125 -5.02 -0.40 14.00
C ALA A 125 -4.27 -0.21 12.68
N VAL A 126 -3.19 -0.97 12.46
CA VAL A 126 -2.36 -0.91 11.25
C VAL A 126 -3.15 -1.36 10.03
N GLU A 127 -3.80 -2.52 10.10
CA GLU A 127 -4.54 -3.07 8.95
C GLU A 127 -5.71 -2.19 8.52
N SER A 128 -6.38 -1.53 9.45
CA SER A 128 -7.44 -0.58 9.07
C SER A 128 -6.92 0.58 8.21
N VAL A 129 -5.66 1.01 8.41
CA VAL A 129 -5.04 2.07 7.61
C VAL A 129 -4.52 1.51 6.29
N ILE A 130 -3.98 0.30 6.30
CA ILE A 130 -3.48 -0.37 5.08
C ILE A 130 -4.63 -0.68 4.12
N VAL A 131 -5.75 -1.24 4.61
CA VAL A 131 -6.95 -1.48 3.79
C VAL A 131 -7.52 -0.18 3.22
N GLU A 132 -7.57 0.89 4.02
CA GLU A 132 -7.96 2.23 3.55
C GLU A 132 -7.05 2.70 2.41
N HIS A 133 -5.73 2.56 2.60
CA HIS A 133 -4.71 2.94 1.61
C HIS A 133 -4.86 2.16 0.30
N TYR A 134 -4.99 0.84 0.37
CA TYR A 134 -5.18 0.01 -0.82
C TYR A 134 -6.46 0.35 -1.57
N ASN A 135 -7.56 0.64 -0.87
CA ASN A 135 -8.79 1.10 -1.51
C ASN A 135 -8.62 2.46 -2.23
N ASP A 136 -7.85 3.39 -1.66
CA ASP A 136 -7.50 4.65 -2.32
C ASP A 136 -6.66 4.42 -3.59
N GLN A 137 -5.68 3.51 -3.53
CA GLN A 137 -4.85 3.16 -4.69
C GLN A 137 -5.64 2.49 -5.80
N LEU A 138 -6.50 1.52 -5.48
CA LEU A 138 -7.39 0.87 -6.45
C LEU A 138 -8.29 1.88 -7.14
N ARG A 139 -8.89 2.81 -6.38
CA ARG A 139 -9.65 3.92 -6.96
C ARG A 139 -8.78 4.75 -7.90
N THR A 140 -7.59 5.15 -7.46
CA THR A 140 -6.68 5.98 -8.27
C THR A 140 -6.26 5.30 -9.58
N LEU A 141 -6.01 4.00 -9.56
CA LEU A 141 -5.64 3.22 -10.76
C LEU A 141 -6.83 2.99 -11.73
N MET A 142 -8.07 3.06 -11.22
CA MET A 142 -9.30 2.81 -11.97
C MET A 142 -10.05 4.07 -12.43
N CYS A 143 -9.78 5.24 -11.84
CA CYS A 143 -10.48 6.50 -12.15
C CYS A 143 -10.24 6.97 -13.60
N ASP A 144 -11.28 7.57 -14.19
CA ASP A 144 -11.26 8.16 -15.54
C ASP A 144 -10.75 9.63 -15.56
N GLU A 145 -10.59 10.25 -14.38
CA GLU A 145 -9.95 11.56 -14.21
C GLU A 145 -8.42 11.42 -14.37
N PRO A 146 -7.78 12.25 -15.23
CA PRO A 146 -6.45 11.94 -15.72
C PRO A 146 -5.31 12.11 -14.71
N PRO A 147 -4.27 11.25 -14.80
CA PRO A 147 -4.16 10.16 -15.76
C PRO A 147 -4.75 8.85 -15.21
N ARG A 148 -5.66 8.23 -15.97
CA ARG A 148 -6.03 6.83 -15.78
C ARG A 148 -4.82 5.94 -16.07
N CYS A 149 -4.44 5.11 -15.11
CA CYS A 149 -3.23 4.29 -15.17
C CYS A 149 -3.56 2.83 -14.86
N THR A 150 -4.32 2.20 -15.75
CA THR A 150 -4.78 0.82 -15.56
C THR A 150 -3.62 -0.16 -15.78
N ASP A 151 -3.08 -0.68 -14.68
CA ASP A 151 -2.13 -1.79 -14.65
C ASP A 151 -2.82 -3.02 -14.03
N LYS A 152 -3.14 -4.03 -14.85
CA LYS A 152 -3.94 -5.17 -14.40
C LYS A 152 -3.24 -6.02 -13.35
N VAL A 153 -1.93 -6.23 -13.51
CA VAL A 153 -1.15 -7.08 -12.60
C VAL A 153 -1.06 -6.40 -11.23
N LEU A 154 -0.78 -5.10 -11.22
CA LEU A 154 -0.74 -4.33 -9.98
C LEU A 154 -2.13 -4.25 -9.32
N LEU A 155 -3.19 -3.98 -10.10
CA LEU A 155 -4.57 -3.94 -9.61
C LEU A 155 -4.99 -5.24 -8.94
N GLU A 156 -4.75 -6.39 -9.60
CA GLU A 156 -5.10 -7.70 -9.05
C GLU A 156 -4.27 -8.04 -7.81
N THR A 157 -2.98 -7.68 -7.81
CA THR A 157 -2.10 -7.88 -6.66
C THR A 157 -2.58 -7.09 -5.45
N ILE A 158 -2.82 -5.79 -5.60
CA ILE A 158 -3.33 -4.91 -4.53
C ILE A 158 -4.70 -5.39 -4.05
N ARG A 159 -5.59 -5.77 -4.97
CA ARG A 159 -6.95 -6.22 -4.63
C ARG A 159 -6.91 -7.46 -3.74
N ARG A 160 -6.08 -8.44 -4.10
CA ARG A 160 -5.91 -9.69 -3.33
C ARG A 160 -5.34 -9.40 -1.95
N ILE A 161 -4.24 -8.65 -1.88
CA ILE A 161 -3.57 -8.33 -0.61
C ILE A 161 -4.51 -7.55 0.30
N ARG A 162 -5.24 -6.56 -0.22
CA ARG A 162 -6.25 -5.82 0.57
C ARG A 162 -7.34 -6.72 1.16
N ASP A 163 -7.79 -7.76 0.45
CA ASP A 163 -8.75 -8.72 1.02
C ASP A 163 -8.10 -9.52 2.16
N GLU A 164 -6.87 -9.97 1.98
CA GLU A 164 -6.09 -10.69 3.01
C GLU A 164 -5.83 -9.80 4.25
N GLU A 165 -5.52 -8.50 4.07
CA GLU A 165 -5.37 -7.55 5.20
C GLU A 165 -6.67 -7.29 5.95
N GLN A 166 -7.81 -7.31 5.26
CA GLN A 166 -9.11 -7.22 5.93
C GLN A 166 -9.36 -8.46 6.79
N GLU A 167 -8.94 -9.65 6.35
CA GLU A 167 -9.00 -10.87 7.16
C GLU A 167 -8.08 -10.79 8.38
N HIS A 168 -6.88 -10.21 8.26
CA HIS A 168 -5.97 -9.94 9.38
C HIS A 168 -6.60 -8.99 10.41
N HIS A 169 -7.21 -7.90 9.93
CA HIS A 169 -7.96 -6.97 10.77
C HIS A 169 -9.06 -7.68 11.56
N ASP A 170 -9.91 -8.45 10.88
CA ASP A 170 -11.06 -9.11 11.49
C ASP A 170 -10.60 -10.18 12.48
N THR A 171 -9.55 -10.94 12.15
CA THR A 171 -8.89 -11.88 13.06
C THR A 171 -8.43 -11.18 14.34
N GLY A 172 -7.84 -9.99 14.24
CA GLY A 172 -7.40 -9.21 15.40
C GLY A 172 -8.58 -8.79 16.29
N LEU A 173 -9.72 -8.41 15.71
CA LEU A 173 -10.94 -8.11 16.47
C LEU A 173 -11.47 -9.35 17.21
N GLU A 174 -11.54 -10.49 16.54
CA GLU A 174 -11.96 -11.77 17.13
C GLU A 174 -11.06 -12.22 18.29
N HIS A 175 -9.77 -11.87 18.23
CA HIS A 175 -8.79 -12.13 19.28
C HIS A 175 -8.75 -11.05 20.38
N GLY A 176 -9.78 -10.20 20.45
CA GLY A 176 -10.01 -9.30 21.57
C GLY A 176 -9.17 -8.02 21.54
N ALA A 177 -8.78 -7.54 20.36
CA ALA A 177 -8.12 -6.25 20.18
C ALA A 177 -8.80 -5.11 20.98
N GLU A 178 -10.13 -5.01 20.92
CA GLU A 178 -10.88 -3.94 21.59
C GLU A 178 -10.82 -4.00 23.13
N GLN A 179 -10.40 -5.14 23.67
CA GLN A 179 -10.25 -5.38 25.10
C GLN A 179 -8.82 -5.09 25.58
N ALA A 180 -7.96 -4.52 24.73
CA ALA A 180 -6.60 -4.13 25.09
C ALA A 180 -6.56 -2.98 26.12
N PRO A 181 -5.56 -2.96 27.01
CA PRO A 181 -5.35 -1.82 27.88
C PRO A 181 -5.09 -0.57 27.04
N PHE A 182 -5.77 0.53 27.38
CA PHE A 182 -5.67 1.81 26.66
C PHE A 182 -5.95 1.72 25.16
N TYR A 183 -6.82 0.78 24.72
CA TYR A 183 -7.13 0.50 23.31
C TYR A 183 -7.24 1.75 22.43
N ARG A 184 -8.05 2.74 22.83
CA ARG A 184 -8.24 3.97 22.03
C ARG A 184 -6.94 4.74 21.79
N ALA A 185 -6.08 4.84 22.81
CA ALA A 185 -4.82 5.55 22.70
C ALA A 185 -3.82 4.76 21.84
N LEU A 186 -3.69 3.46 22.08
CA LEU A 186 -2.82 2.57 21.30
C LEU A 186 -3.21 2.56 19.81
N THR A 187 -4.51 2.39 19.53
CA THR A 187 -5.05 2.40 18.18
C THR A 187 -4.82 3.74 17.50
N SER A 188 -5.11 4.85 18.17
CA SER A 188 -4.93 6.20 17.59
C SER A 188 -3.46 6.50 17.28
N LEU A 189 -2.55 6.11 18.19
CA LEU A 189 -1.12 6.28 17.99
C LEU A 189 -0.61 5.44 16.82
N SER A 190 -1.00 4.17 16.77
CA SER A 190 -0.59 3.23 15.72
C SER A 190 -1.12 3.68 14.35
N LYS A 191 -2.39 4.08 14.26
CA LYS A 191 -2.97 4.65 13.02
C LYS A 191 -2.24 5.91 12.57
N SER A 192 -1.94 6.82 13.51
CA SER A 192 -1.23 8.06 13.18
C SER A 192 0.19 7.80 12.69
N GLY A 193 0.90 6.88 13.34
CA GLY A 193 2.23 6.44 12.93
C GLY A 193 2.22 5.83 11.52
N CYS A 194 1.28 4.90 11.26
CA CYS A 194 1.13 4.26 9.95
C CYS A 194 0.83 5.29 8.84
N ARG A 195 -0.16 6.18 9.04
CA ARG A 195 -0.47 7.24 8.06
C ARG A 195 0.70 8.18 7.81
N MET A 196 1.49 8.48 8.85
CA MET A 196 2.69 9.30 8.70
C MET A 196 3.76 8.57 7.87
N ALA A 197 3.99 7.28 8.15
CA ALA A 197 4.94 6.46 7.40
C ALA A 197 4.56 6.38 5.92
N ILE A 198 3.29 6.15 5.60
CA ILE A 198 2.75 6.14 4.23
C ILE A 198 3.03 7.48 3.53
N LYS A 199 2.64 8.61 4.15
CA LYS A 199 2.86 9.95 3.58
C LYS A 199 4.33 10.27 3.31
N ILE A 200 5.22 9.72 4.12
CA ILE A 200 6.65 9.89 3.94
C ILE A 200 7.13 8.98 2.80
N ALA A 201 6.77 7.70 2.80
CA ALA A 201 7.15 6.73 1.76
C ALA A 201 6.65 7.13 0.35
N GLU A 202 5.53 7.84 0.26
CA GLU A 202 5.04 8.42 -1.00
C GLU A 202 6.03 9.40 -1.64
N LYS A 203 6.92 10.00 -0.82
CA LYS A 203 7.88 11.05 -1.23
C LYS A 203 9.31 10.54 -1.37
N VAL A 204 9.74 9.54 -0.59
CA VAL A 204 11.17 9.14 -0.45
C VAL A 204 11.44 7.65 -0.50
#